data_AF-A0A875RPK9-F1
#
_entry.id   AF-A0A875RPK9-F1
#
_cell.length_a   1.000
_cell.length_b   1.000
_cell.length_c   1.000
_cell.angle_alpha   90.00
_cell.angle_beta   90.00
_cell.angle_gamma   90.00
#
_symmetry.space_group_name_H-M   'P 1'
#
loop_
_entity.id
_entity.type
_entity.pdbx_description
1 polymer ?
#
loop_
_entity_poly.entity_id
_entity_poly.type
_entity_poly.pdbx_seq_one_letter_code
_entity_poly.pdbx_strand_id
1 'polypeptide(L)'
;MRELIVAQQLIDLTNSNADLACILLSNMAKSDSILKVFDVQVSLKTDKQKEVFKSSKAINCLMDLFVKGGDRKLNSYANYDYLAYFFADISRFKKGRQYFITEQKYDGVVPLMKLLVFTEKYDCKARRQGVSSIIKNSLFDTDQQMRLLENRDINLLPYLLSPIALADNKGLSEEEVMELPEELQLLGSDKKTEPLKEISTVYLEAILLLCVTRKGREYLRENGVYPIVREFDRATKDDQITDLCYRIVDMLMRDEKSQDLYDPEQEIAEIRQYLSSQEATNGIDDDANDTDDTDDTDDVDGMIVEVA
;
A
#
# COMPACT_ATOMS: atom_id res chain seq x y z
N MET A 1 16.96 13.79 16.78
CA MET A 1 16.86 13.65 18.26
C MET A 1 15.41 13.40 18.66
N ARG A 2 14.43 14.09 18.05
CA ARG A 2 12.99 13.86 18.30
C ARG A 2 12.54 12.47 17.84
N GLU A 3 13.02 12.03 16.68
CA GLU A 3 12.73 10.73 16.05
C GLU A 3 13.21 9.56 16.92
N LEU A 4 14.39 9.71 17.54
CA LEU A 4 14.95 8.73 18.47
C LEU A 4 14.07 8.57 19.71
N ILE A 5 13.55 9.67 20.27
CA ILE A 5 12.71 9.64 21.47
C ILE A 5 11.41 8.90 21.16
N VAL A 6 10.75 9.25 20.05
CA VAL A 6 9.49 8.60 19.65
C VAL A 6 9.71 7.12 19.34
N ALA A 7 10.75 6.77 18.58
CA ALA A 7 11.07 5.36 18.30
C ALA A 7 11.38 4.56 19.59
N GLN A 8 12.09 5.16 20.54
CA GLN A 8 12.40 4.53 21.83
C GLN A 8 11.14 4.30 22.67
N GLN A 9 10.16 5.21 22.61
CA GLN A 9 8.86 5.06 23.27
C GLN A 9 7.98 3.99 22.62
N LEU A 10 8.06 3.82 21.30
CA LEU A 10 7.29 2.80 20.57
C LEU A 10 7.80 1.38 20.83
N ILE A 11 9.09 1.23 21.06
CA ILE A 11 9.72 -0.06 21.36
C ILE A 11 9.42 -0.53 22.79
N ASP A 12 8.99 0.37 23.66
CA ASP A 12 8.50 0.02 24.98
C ASP A 12 7.10 -0.63 24.87
N LEU A 13 7.09 -1.96 24.98
CA LEU A 13 5.89 -2.79 24.89
C LEU A 13 4.90 -2.58 26.04
N THR A 14 5.27 -1.81 27.06
CA THR A 14 4.39 -1.46 28.19
C THR A 14 3.76 -0.07 28.05
N ASN A 15 4.15 0.69 27.03
CA ASN A 15 3.69 2.05 26.82
C ASN A 15 2.21 2.06 26.39
N SER A 16 1.37 2.69 27.21
CA SER A 16 -0.06 2.87 26.92
C SER A 16 -0.31 3.83 25.75
N ASN A 17 0.63 4.73 25.48
CA ASN A 17 0.50 5.79 24.47
C ASN A 17 1.20 5.42 23.15
N ALA A 18 1.48 4.14 22.91
CA ALA A 18 2.21 3.71 21.73
C ALA A 18 1.45 4.01 20.42
N ASP A 19 0.12 3.87 20.38
CA ASP A 19 -0.65 4.24 19.17
C ASP A 19 -0.63 5.76 18.90
N LEU A 20 -0.72 6.60 19.95
CA LEU A 20 -0.58 8.06 19.81
C LEU A 20 0.82 8.44 19.30
N ALA A 21 1.86 7.74 19.77
CA ALA A 21 3.21 7.91 19.27
C ALA A 21 3.35 7.48 17.80
N CYS A 22 2.57 6.49 17.32
CA CYS A 22 2.52 6.12 15.91
C CYS A 22 1.92 7.24 15.06
N ILE A 23 0.83 7.86 15.52
CA ILE A 23 0.18 9.00 14.83
C ILE A 23 1.13 10.21 14.77
N LEU A 24 1.81 10.51 15.87
CA LEU A 24 2.82 11.58 15.87
C LEU A 24 3.94 11.27 14.87
N LEU A 25 4.41 10.02 14.84
CA LEU A 25 5.48 9.60 13.94
C LEU A 25 5.07 9.65 12.47
N SER A 26 3.83 9.28 12.12
CA SER A 26 3.31 9.43 10.75
C SER A 26 3.25 10.89 10.33
N ASN A 27 2.77 11.78 11.19
CA ASN A 27 2.72 13.21 10.88
C ASN A 27 4.13 13.81 10.69
N MET A 28 5.12 13.34 11.46
CA MET A 28 6.52 13.73 11.27
C MET A 28 7.10 13.23 9.93
N ALA A 29 6.57 12.14 9.36
CA ALA A 29 7.04 11.56 8.11
C ALA A 29 6.68 12.37 6.86
N LYS A 30 5.79 13.37 6.99
CA LYS A 30 5.51 14.34 5.93
C LYS A 30 6.71 15.25 5.59
N SER A 31 7.71 15.33 6.48
CA SER A 31 8.93 16.11 6.26
C SER A 31 10.14 15.21 5.98
N ASP A 32 11.00 15.63 5.05
CA ASP A 32 12.28 14.98 4.69
C ASP A 32 13.21 14.73 5.90
N SER A 33 13.03 15.51 6.98
CA SER A 33 13.77 15.34 8.23
C SER A 33 13.62 13.94 8.83
N ILE A 34 12.52 13.25 8.52
CA ILE A 34 12.25 11.89 8.98
C ILE A 34 13.26 10.86 8.46
N LEU A 35 13.94 11.12 7.34
CA LEU A 35 14.94 10.21 6.75
C LEU A 35 16.13 9.92 7.66
N LYS A 36 16.30 10.70 8.73
CA LYS A 36 17.26 10.43 9.80
C LYS A 36 16.93 9.16 10.58
N VAL A 37 15.67 8.69 10.57
CA VAL A 37 15.23 7.46 11.26
C VAL A 37 15.99 6.21 10.82
N PHE A 38 16.49 6.19 9.57
CA PHE A 38 17.32 5.09 9.05
C PHE A 38 18.69 4.98 9.75
N ASP A 39 19.17 6.08 10.31
CA ASP A 39 20.47 6.20 10.96
C ASP A 39 20.34 6.12 12.50
N VAL A 40 19.10 6.13 13.02
CA VAL A 40 18.81 6.05 14.46
C VAL A 40 18.97 4.62 14.97
N GLN A 41 19.69 4.48 16.08
CA GLN A 41 19.78 3.24 16.85
C GLN A 41 19.03 3.36 18.17
N VAL A 42 18.32 2.30 18.52
CA VAL A 42 17.43 2.21 19.68
C VAL A 42 18.01 1.25 20.71
N SER A 43 17.81 1.57 21.99
CA SER A 43 18.32 0.76 23.09
C SER A 43 17.27 -0.26 23.53
N LEU A 44 17.58 -1.54 23.37
CA LEU A 44 16.74 -2.64 23.85
C LEU A 44 17.05 -2.91 25.32
N LYS A 45 16.19 -2.46 26.23
CA LYS A 45 16.42 -2.50 27.68
C LYS A 45 15.91 -3.77 28.33
N THR A 46 14.80 -4.30 27.85
CA THR A 46 14.08 -5.44 28.45
C THR A 46 14.35 -6.72 27.68
N ASP A 47 14.38 -7.87 28.37
CA ASP A 47 14.63 -9.16 27.70
C ASP A 47 13.53 -9.53 26.70
N LYS A 48 12.26 -9.21 26.99
CA LYS A 48 11.15 -9.30 26.02
C LYS A 48 11.41 -8.51 24.72
N GLN A 49 12.07 -7.35 24.81
CA GLN A 49 12.40 -6.56 23.62
C GLN A 49 13.49 -7.26 22.79
N LYS A 50 14.48 -7.90 23.44
CA LYS A 50 15.54 -8.64 22.74
C LYS A 50 15.02 -9.90 22.05
N GLU A 51 13.96 -10.52 22.58
CA GLU A 51 13.29 -11.65 21.93
C GLU A 51 12.51 -11.22 20.67
N VAL A 52 11.83 -10.06 20.73
CA VAL A 52 11.00 -9.57 19.62
C VAL A 52 11.84 -8.91 18.52
N PHE A 53 12.78 -8.05 18.91
CA PHE A 53 13.57 -7.22 18.01
C PHE A 53 14.97 -7.81 17.80
N LYS A 54 15.25 -8.24 16.56
CA LYS A 54 16.56 -8.79 16.18
C LYS A 54 17.56 -7.72 15.72
N SER A 55 17.13 -6.46 15.62
CA SER A 55 17.95 -5.35 15.14
C SER A 55 17.95 -4.20 16.16
N SER A 56 19.04 -3.44 16.21
CA SER A 56 19.14 -2.19 16.97
C SER A 56 18.78 -0.95 16.16
N LYS A 57 18.45 -1.09 14.86
CA LYS A 57 18.04 0.04 14.01
C LYS A 57 16.56 0.35 14.24
N ALA A 58 16.25 1.63 14.44
CA ALA A 58 14.87 2.08 14.71
C ALA A 58 13.88 1.60 13.65
N ILE A 59 14.19 1.79 12.36
CA ILE A 59 13.31 1.42 11.26
C ILE A 59 12.95 -0.07 11.24
N ASN A 60 13.91 -0.95 11.58
CA ASN A 60 13.68 -2.39 11.62
C ASN A 60 12.79 -2.78 12.80
N CYS A 61 12.98 -2.13 13.95
CA CYS A 61 12.09 -2.34 15.10
C CYS A 61 10.67 -1.87 14.82
N LEU A 62 10.51 -0.71 14.15
CA LEU A 62 9.19 -0.22 13.72
C LEU A 62 8.52 -1.20 12.75
N MET A 63 9.27 -1.80 11.83
CA MET A 63 8.77 -2.84 10.93
C MET A 63 8.31 -4.07 11.71
N ASP A 64 9.11 -4.54 12.67
CA ASP A 64 8.74 -5.68 13.51
C ASP A 64 7.49 -5.39 14.36
N LEU A 65 7.36 -4.16 14.89
CA LEU A 65 6.15 -3.70 15.60
C LEU A 65 4.91 -3.75 14.69
N PHE A 66 5.02 -3.24 13.47
CA PHE A 66 3.91 -3.25 12.53
C PHE A 66 3.49 -4.68 12.16
N VAL A 67 4.45 -5.55 11.86
CA VAL A 67 4.19 -6.91 11.36
C VAL A 67 3.68 -7.82 12.48
N LYS A 68 4.32 -7.79 13.65
CA LYS A 68 4.03 -8.72 14.76
C LYS A 68 3.05 -8.14 15.80
N GLY A 69 2.90 -6.83 15.86
CA GLY A 69 2.13 -6.11 16.87
C GLY A 69 0.64 -5.94 16.58
N GLY A 70 0.15 -6.45 15.45
CA GLY A 70 -1.28 -6.45 15.15
C GLY A 70 -2.10 -7.21 16.22
N ASP A 71 -3.35 -6.82 16.39
CA ASP A 71 -4.32 -7.43 17.32
C ASP A 71 -3.82 -7.46 18.77
N ARG A 72 -3.06 -6.42 19.17
CA ARG A 72 -2.50 -6.22 20.51
C ARG A 72 -1.57 -7.35 20.99
N LYS A 73 -0.98 -8.11 20.06
CA LYS A 73 -0.12 -9.26 20.38
C LYS A 73 1.16 -8.89 21.12
N LEU A 74 1.75 -7.74 20.80
CA LEU A 74 2.99 -7.26 21.43
C LEU A 74 2.75 -6.30 22.59
N ASN A 75 1.67 -5.51 22.53
CA ASN A 75 1.30 -4.52 23.54
C ASN A 75 -0.22 -4.53 23.70
N SER A 76 -0.71 -4.71 24.93
CA SER A 76 -2.13 -4.73 25.25
C SER A 76 -2.87 -3.41 24.97
N TYR A 77 -2.12 -2.32 24.78
CA TYR A 77 -2.64 -0.98 24.58
C TYR A 77 -2.49 -0.49 23.13
N ALA A 78 -1.82 -1.23 22.24
CA ALA A 78 -1.48 -0.73 20.91
C ALA A 78 -1.53 -1.78 19.81
N ASN A 79 -2.00 -1.35 18.63
CA ASN A 79 -2.08 -2.17 17.41
C ASN A 79 -1.09 -1.72 16.32
N TYR A 80 -0.48 -0.54 16.48
CA TYR A 80 0.54 0.00 15.57
C TYR A 80 0.04 0.23 14.13
N ASP A 81 -1.27 0.35 13.92
CA ASP A 81 -1.87 0.45 12.59
C ASP A 81 -1.40 1.70 11.82
N TYR A 82 -1.23 2.83 12.53
CA TYR A 82 -0.75 4.09 11.96
C TYR A 82 0.70 4.07 11.47
N LEU A 83 1.48 3.05 11.83
CA LEU A 83 2.79 2.85 11.19
C LEU A 83 2.65 2.59 9.68
N ALA A 84 1.48 2.14 9.20
CA ALA A 84 1.20 2.03 7.78
C ALA A 84 1.35 3.37 7.06
N TYR A 85 0.82 4.45 7.62
CA TYR A 85 0.95 5.79 7.05
C TYR A 85 2.37 6.34 7.18
N PHE A 86 3.05 6.10 8.31
CA PHE A 86 4.46 6.42 8.46
C PHE A 86 5.31 5.78 7.34
N PHE A 87 5.08 4.49 7.06
CA PHE A 87 5.80 3.78 6.01
C PHE A 87 5.37 4.24 4.60
N ALA A 88 4.11 4.57 4.39
CA ALA A 88 3.64 5.17 3.14
C ALA A 88 4.36 6.50 2.87
N ASP A 89 4.38 7.40 3.85
CA ASP A 89 5.02 8.70 3.74
C ASP A 89 6.53 8.59 3.50
N ILE A 90 7.24 7.72 4.23
CA ILE A 90 8.68 7.55 4.07
C ILE A 90 9.04 6.91 2.72
N SER A 91 8.17 6.04 2.20
CA SER A 91 8.36 5.38 0.90
C SER A 91 8.26 6.34 -0.29
N ARG A 92 7.73 7.56 -0.14
CA ARG A 92 7.78 8.58 -1.19
C ARG A 92 9.21 9.01 -1.51
N PHE A 93 10.09 8.98 -0.51
CA PHE A 93 11.50 9.37 -0.69
C PHE A 93 12.33 8.21 -1.25
N LYS A 94 13.32 8.53 -2.09
CA LYS A 94 14.23 7.53 -2.69
C LYS A 94 14.92 6.63 -1.66
N LYS A 95 15.40 7.19 -0.54
CA LYS A 95 16.02 6.40 0.56
C LYS A 95 15.02 5.43 1.20
N GLY A 96 13.75 5.82 1.30
CA GLY A 96 12.67 4.96 1.79
C GLY A 96 12.30 3.86 0.83
N ARG A 97 12.12 4.17 -0.47
CA ARG A 97 11.90 3.14 -1.51
C ARG A 97 12.97 2.08 -1.50
N GLN A 98 14.24 2.51 -1.48
CA GLN A 98 15.39 1.60 -1.43
C GLN A 98 15.33 0.65 -0.24
N TYR A 99 14.86 1.11 0.93
CA TYR A 99 14.68 0.24 2.09
C TYR A 99 13.66 -0.86 1.82
N PHE A 100 12.48 -0.53 1.25
CA PHE A 100 11.42 -1.51 1.02
C PHE A 100 11.76 -2.55 -0.04
N ILE A 101 12.61 -2.22 -1.02
CA ILE A 101 12.98 -3.10 -2.14
C ILE A 101 14.34 -3.79 -1.99
N THR A 102 15.04 -3.58 -0.87
CA THR A 102 16.37 -4.16 -0.62
C THR A 102 16.32 -5.08 0.58
N GLU A 103 16.93 -6.26 0.44
CA GLU A 103 17.08 -7.22 1.52
C GLU A 103 17.77 -6.60 2.74
N GLN A 104 17.20 -6.81 3.93
CA GLN A 104 17.76 -6.27 5.16
C GLN A 104 18.61 -7.32 5.89
N LYS A 105 19.82 -6.92 6.31
CA LYS A 105 20.80 -7.83 6.94
C LYS A 105 20.33 -8.50 8.24
N TYR A 106 19.30 -7.98 8.91
CA TYR A 106 18.91 -8.47 10.24
C TYR A 106 18.00 -9.71 10.20
N ASP A 107 17.25 -9.87 9.11
CA ASP A 107 16.32 -10.98 8.90
C ASP A 107 16.49 -11.66 7.53
N GLY A 108 17.25 -11.07 6.60
CA GLY A 108 17.49 -11.61 5.26
C GLY A 108 16.29 -11.48 4.34
N VAL A 109 15.37 -10.55 4.65
CA VAL A 109 14.09 -10.42 3.92
C VAL A 109 13.94 -9.02 3.33
N VAL A 110 13.31 -8.93 2.16
CA VAL A 110 12.91 -7.66 1.55
C VAL A 110 11.69 -7.10 2.31
N PRO A 111 11.75 -5.89 2.89
CA PRO A 111 10.68 -5.40 3.77
C PRO A 111 9.30 -5.35 3.13
N LEU A 112 9.21 -5.09 1.83
CA LEU A 112 7.94 -5.11 1.09
C LEU A 112 7.18 -6.43 1.27
N MET A 113 7.88 -7.57 1.28
CA MET A 113 7.27 -8.90 1.45
C MET A 113 6.47 -9.04 2.72
N LYS A 114 6.98 -8.46 3.82
CA LYS A 114 6.34 -8.50 5.14
C LYS A 114 5.05 -7.69 5.18
N LEU A 115 4.85 -6.80 4.21
CA LEU A 115 3.71 -5.90 4.14
C LEU A 115 2.57 -6.45 3.27
N LEU A 116 2.89 -7.28 2.26
CA LEU A 116 1.92 -7.75 1.25
C LEU A 116 0.71 -8.46 1.86
N VAL A 117 0.89 -9.23 2.94
CA VAL A 117 -0.22 -9.91 3.64
C VAL A 117 -1.30 -8.94 4.17
N PHE A 118 -0.95 -7.66 4.36
CA PHE A 118 -1.90 -6.66 4.86
C PHE A 118 -2.75 -6.02 3.77
N THR A 119 -2.57 -6.36 2.48
CA THR A 119 -3.47 -5.88 1.41
C THR A 119 -4.89 -6.42 1.57
N GLU A 120 -5.04 -7.61 2.18
CA GLU A 120 -6.33 -8.27 2.43
C GLU A 120 -6.76 -8.21 3.91
N LYS A 121 -6.13 -7.35 4.72
CA LYS A 121 -6.51 -7.15 6.12
C LYS A 121 -7.77 -6.27 6.22
N TYR A 122 -8.93 -6.85 5.93
CA TYR A 122 -10.20 -6.12 5.79
C TYR A 122 -10.72 -5.47 7.08
N ASP A 123 -10.29 -5.94 8.24
CA ASP A 123 -10.61 -5.38 9.57
C ASP A 123 -9.91 -4.04 9.86
N CYS A 124 -8.89 -3.65 9.09
CA CYS A 124 -8.17 -2.40 9.32
C CYS A 124 -7.93 -1.59 8.02
N LYS A 125 -8.71 -0.53 7.82
CA LYS A 125 -8.56 0.41 6.67
C LYS A 125 -7.16 1.01 6.62
N ALA A 126 -6.64 1.50 7.74
CA ALA A 126 -5.37 2.21 7.79
C ALA A 126 -4.19 1.35 7.29
N ARG A 127 -4.17 0.06 7.65
CA ARG A 127 -3.17 -0.88 7.15
C ARG A 127 -3.26 -1.09 5.65
N ARG A 128 -4.46 -1.36 5.11
CA ARG A 128 -4.65 -1.56 3.67
C ARG A 128 -4.24 -0.33 2.87
N GLN A 129 -4.67 0.85 3.29
CA GLN A 129 -4.38 2.12 2.63
C GLN A 129 -2.89 2.48 2.66
N GLY A 130 -2.23 2.30 3.81
CA GLY A 130 -0.79 2.56 3.89
C GLY A 130 0.02 1.54 3.08
N VAL A 131 -0.35 0.26 3.11
CA VAL A 131 0.35 -0.81 2.37
C VAL A 131 0.18 -0.64 0.86
N SER A 132 -1.03 -0.34 0.37
CA SER A 132 -1.24 -0.07 -1.06
C SER A 132 -0.35 1.09 -1.54
N SER A 133 -0.25 2.15 -0.72
CA SER A 133 0.62 3.29 -1.01
C SER A 133 2.12 2.93 -1.01
N ILE A 134 2.57 2.09 -0.07
CA ILE A 134 3.96 1.59 -0.04
C ILE A 134 4.27 0.77 -1.29
N ILE A 135 3.34 -0.08 -1.72
CA ILE A 135 3.49 -0.88 -2.94
C ILE A 135 3.62 0.05 -4.15
N LYS A 136 2.69 0.99 -4.35
CA LYS A 136 2.75 1.99 -5.44
C LYS A 136 4.08 2.73 -5.44
N ASN A 137 4.47 3.27 -4.28
CA ASN A 137 5.71 4.05 -4.16
C ASN A 137 6.95 3.18 -4.44
N SER A 138 6.95 1.92 -4.04
CA SER A 138 8.07 0.98 -4.30
C SER A 138 8.24 0.66 -5.79
N LEU A 139 7.17 0.81 -6.59
CA LEU A 139 7.15 0.60 -8.04
C LEU A 139 7.50 1.85 -8.86
N PHE A 140 7.77 2.98 -8.19
CA PHE A 140 8.11 4.23 -8.86
C PHE A 140 9.44 4.17 -9.64
N ASP A 141 10.43 3.42 -9.13
CA ASP A 141 11.72 3.28 -9.80
C ASP A 141 11.62 2.19 -10.89
N THR A 142 11.41 2.61 -12.14
CA THR A 142 11.18 1.74 -13.31
C THR A 142 12.21 0.62 -13.46
N ASP A 143 13.49 0.92 -13.23
CA ASP A 143 14.59 -0.05 -13.34
C ASP A 143 14.47 -1.23 -12.35
N GLN A 144 13.67 -1.08 -11.31
CA GLN A 144 13.49 -2.08 -10.25
C GLN A 144 12.22 -2.91 -10.44
N GLN A 145 11.29 -2.48 -11.31
CA GLN A 145 9.97 -3.11 -11.47
C GLN A 145 10.08 -4.58 -11.87
N MET A 146 10.86 -4.90 -12.91
CA MET A 146 11.04 -6.29 -13.34
C MET A 146 11.70 -7.15 -12.27
N ARG A 147 12.68 -6.60 -11.53
CA ARG A 147 13.28 -7.32 -10.40
C ARG A 147 12.26 -7.63 -9.31
N LEU A 148 11.28 -6.77 -9.08
CA LEU A 148 10.23 -6.99 -8.09
C LEU A 148 9.17 -7.99 -8.58
N LEU A 149 8.80 -7.92 -9.86
CA LEU A 149 7.82 -8.81 -10.49
C LEU A 149 8.34 -10.26 -10.62
N GLU A 150 9.58 -10.43 -11.09
CA GLU A 150 10.18 -11.74 -11.33
C GLU A 150 10.68 -12.43 -10.05
N ASN A 151 10.77 -11.69 -8.94
CA ASN A 151 11.23 -12.25 -7.68
C ASN A 151 10.13 -13.10 -7.01
N ARG A 152 10.29 -14.42 -7.10
CA ARG A 152 9.39 -15.43 -6.53
C ARG A 152 9.26 -15.38 -5.02
N ASP A 153 10.30 -14.92 -4.31
CA ASP A 153 10.21 -14.76 -2.86
C ASP A 153 9.24 -13.62 -2.52
N ILE A 154 9.26 -12.53 -3.31
CA ILE A 154 8.35 -11.39 -3.11
C ILE A 154 6.93 -11.73 -3.56
N ASN A 155 6.81 -12.37 -4.73
CA ASN A 155 5.54 -12.74 -5.33
C ASN A 155 4.53 -11.56 -5.36
N LEU A 156 4.94 -10.43 -5.94
CA LEU A 156 4.23 -9.16 -5.81
C LEU A 156 2.88 -9.15 -6.53
N LEU A 157 2.82 -9.72 -7.74
CA LEU A 157 1.68 -9.56 -8.65
C LEU A 157 0.35 -10.06 -8.04
N PRO A 158 0.27 -11.24 -7.39
CA PRO A 158 -0.94 -11.68 -6.71
C PRO A 158 -1.51 -10.64 -5.73
N TYR A 159 -0.66 -10.01 -4.92
CA TYR A 159 -1.10 -9.03 -3.92
C TYR A 159 -1.51 -7.67 -4.51
N LEU A 160 -1.09 -7.37 -5.75
CA LEU A 160 -1.58 -6.21 -6.51
C LEU A 160 -2.96 -6.48 -7.12
N LEU A 161 -3.18 -7.68 -7.63
CA LEU A 161 -4.39 -8.04 -8.37
C LEU A 161 -5.51 -8.52 -7.45
N SER A 162 -5.19 -9.21 -6.36
CA SER A 162 -6.20 -9.77 -5.46
C SER A 162 -7.20 -8.72 -4.95
N PRO A 163 -6.79 -7.49 -4.55
CA PRO A 163 -7.74 -6.46 -4.11
C PRO A 163 -8.75 -6.02 -5.17
N ILE A 164 -8.45 -6.19 -6.46
CA ILE A 164 -9.36 -5.84 -7.57
C ILE A 164 -9.97 -7.08 -8.25
N ALA A 165 -9.59 -8.29 -7.84
CA ALA A 165 -10.18 -9.52 -8.34
C ALA A 165 -11.59 -9.73 -7.78
N LEU A 166 -12.48 -10.28 -8.61
CA LEU A 166 -13.84 -10.66 -8.21
C LEU A 166 -13.85 -12.08 -7.62
N ALA A 167 -14.77 -12.32 -6.68
CA ALA A 167 -14.99 -13.65 -6.13
C ALA A 167 -15.32 -14.67 -7.23
N ASP A 168 -14.94 -15.93 -7.01
CA ASP A 168 -15.15 -17.05 -7.94
C ASP A 168 -14.61 -16.79 -9.36
N ASN A 169 -13.65 -15.87 -9.53
CA ASN A 169 -13.17 -15.41 -10.83
C ASN A 169 -14.29 -15.00 -11.80
N LYS A 170 -15.35 -14.40 -11.24
CA LYS A 170 -16.57 -14.06 -11.97
C LYS A 170 -16.27 -13.23 -13.22
N GLY A 171 -16.70 -13.73 -14.37
CA GLY A 171 -16.58 -13.06 -15.67
C GLY A 171 -15.32 -13.43 -16.47
N LEU A 172 -14.41 -14.24 -15.90
CA LEU A 172 -13.27 -14.80 -16.62
C LEU A 172 -13.65 -16.14 -17.26
N SER A 173 -13.09 -16.43 -18.44
CA SER A 173 -13.13 -17.77 -19.04
C SER A 173 -12.16 -18.73 -18.34
N GLU A 174 -12.32 -20.03 -18.54
CA GLU A 174 -11.38 -21.02 -18.00
C GLU A 174 -9.94 -20.78 -18.50
N GLU A 175 -9.78 -20.40 -19.78
CA GLU A 175 -8.47 -20.07 -20.36
C GLU A 175 -7.85 -18.83 -19.68
N GLU A 176 -8.64 -17.77 -19.47
CA GLU A 176 -8.18 -16.55 -18.77
C GLU A 176 -7.80 -16.83 -17.31
N VAL A 177 -8.51 -17.74 -16.62
CA VAL A 177 -8.16 -18.15 -15.25
C VAL A 177 -6.82 -18.92 -15.23
N MET A 178 -6.55 -19.76 -16.22
CA MET A 178 -5.29 -20.53 -16.29
C MET A 178 -4.05 -19.66 -16.52
N GLU A 179 -4.22 -18.45 -17.07
CA GLU A 179 -3.15 -17.45 -17.24
C GLU A 179 -2.84 -16.68 -15.94
N LEU A 180 -3.73 -16.71 -14.95
CA LEU A 180 -3.51 -16.01 -13.68
C LEU A 180 -2.40 -16.65 -12.85
N PRO A 181 -1.73 -15.88 -11.98
CA PRO A 181 -0.92 -16.43 -10.90
C PRO A 181 -1.69 -17.48 -10.07
N GLU A 182 -1.00 -18.52 -9.60
CA GLU A 182 -1.60 -19.68 -8.92
C GLU A 182 -2.54 -19.29 -7.76
N GLU A 183 -2.19 -18.25 -7.01
CA GLU A 183 -2.96 -17.75 -5.87
C GLU A 183 -4.32 -17.16 -6.26
N LEU A 184 -4.49 -16.76 -7.53
CA LEU A 184 -5.72 -16.15 -8.05
C LEU A 184 -6.56 -17.13 -8.88
N GLN A 185 -6.08 -18.34 -9.17
CA GLN A 185 -6.84 -19.30 -10.00
C GLN A 185 -8.05 -19.89 -9.27
N LEU A 186 -7.99 -19.98 -7.94
CA LEU A 186 -9.00 -20.63 -7.11
C LEU A 186 -9.53 -19.69 -6.02
N LEU A 187 -10.04 -18.53 -6.44
CA LEU A 187 -10.70 -17.60 -5.52
C LEU A 187 -12.04 -18.19 -5.05
N GLY A 188 -12.22 -18.27 -3.72
CA GLY A 188 -13.49 -18.71 -3.13
C GLY A 188 -14.57 -17.63 -3.16
N SER A 189 -15.80 -18.03 -2.82
CA SER A 189 -16.95 -17.11 -2.74
C SER A 189 -16.88 -16.12 -1.56
N ASP A 190 -15.99 -16.38 -0.60
CA ASP A 190 -15.67 -15.51 0.53
C ASP A 190 -14.64 -14.41 0.18
N LYS A 191 -14.01 -14.50 -0.99
CA LYS A 191 -13.09 -13.48 -1.51
C LYS A 191 -13.80 -12.14 -1.60
N LYS A 192 -13.18 -11.10 -1.03
CA LYS A 192 -13.68 -9.73 -1.11
C LYS A 192 -12.83 -8.93 -2.08
N THR A 193 -13.49 -8.16 -2.93
CA THR A 193 -12.87 -7.05 -3.66
C THR A 193 -12.74 -5.86 -2.69
N GLU A 194 -11.73 -5.00 -2.87
CA GLU A 194 -11.55 -3.82 -2.03
C GLU A 194 -12.77 -2.87 -2.15
N PRO A 195 -13.49 -2.63 -1.03
CA PRO A 195 -14.69 -1.81 -1.06
C PRO A 195 -14.41 -0.31 -1.17
N LEU A 196 -13.21 0.15 -0.79
CA LEU A 196 -12.86 1.56 -0.77
C LEU A 196 -12.22 1.98 -2.09
N LYS A 197 -12.93 2.84 -2.82
CA LYS A 197 -12.50 3.40 -4.10
C LYS A 197 -11.08 3.96 -4.05
N GLU A 198 -10.74 4.69 -2.99
CA GLU A 198 -9.45 5.35 -2.85
C GLU A 198 -8.31 4.33 -2.82
N ILE A 199 -8.53 3.17 -2.17
CA ILE A 199 -7.53 2.10 -2.10
C ILE A 199 -7.45 1.34 -3.44
N SER A 200 -8.59 1.02 -4.04
CA SER A 200 -8.64 0.38 -5.38
C SER A 200 -7.95 1.22 -6.45
N THR A 201 -8.13 2.54 -6.40
CA THR A 201 -7.46 3.52 -7.27
C THR A 201 -5.94 3.39 -7.15
N VAL A 202 -5.40 3.27 -5.94
CA VAL A 202 -3.95 3.11 -5.71
C VAL A 202 -3.41 1.81 -6.33
N TYR A 203 -4.17 0.71 -6.31
CA TYR A 203 -3.76 -0.53 -6.97
C TYR A 203 -3.78 -0.39 -8.50
N LEU A 204 -4.80 0.26 -9.07
CA LEU A 204 -4.84 0.54 -10.51
C LEU A 204 -3.69 1.46 -10.95
N GLU A 205 -3.39 2.49 -10.17
CA GLU A 205 -2.21 3.34 -10.40
C GLU A 205 -0.92 2.53 -10.36
N ALA A 206 -0.76 1.63 -9.38
CA ALA A 206 0.40 0.76 -9.28
C ALA A 206 0.54 -0.19 -10.49
N ILE A 207 -0.57 -0.73 -11.01
CA ILE A 207 -0.58 -1.53 -12.25
C ILE A 207 -0.20 -0.66 -13.45
N LEU A 208 -0.73 0.56 -13.52
CA LEU A 208 -0.40 1.50 -14.59
C LEU A 208 1.10 1.89 -14.57
N LEU A 209 1.72 1.99 -13.38
CA LEU A 209 3.18 2.16 -13.25
C LEU A 209 3.95 0.99 -13.88
N LEU A 210 3.43 -0.23 -13.81
CA LEU A 210 4.08 -1.40 -14.40
C LEU A 210 3.92 -1.46 -15.92
N CYS A 211 2.86 -0.86 -16.47
CA CYS A 211 2.66 -0.73 -17.92
C CYS A 211 3.65 0.22 -18.62
N VAL A 212 4.47 0.93 -17.83
CA VAL A 212 5.47 1.90 -18.30
C VAL A 212 6.48 1.27 -19.26
N THR A 213 7.00 0.10 -18.92
CA THR A 213 7.99 -0.57 -19.77
C THR A 213 7.32 -1.62 -20.63
N ARG A 214 7.86 -1.83 -21.83
CA ARG A 214 7.49 -2.96 -22.68
C ARG A 214 7.55 -4.30 -21.93
N LYS A 215 8.64 -4.56 -21.20
CA LYS A 215 8.79 -5.80 -20.41
C LYS A 215 7.71 -5.93 -19.34
N GLY A 216 7.36 -4.84 -18.68
CA GLY A 216 6.25 -4.81 -17.72
C GLY A 216 4.92 -5.13 -18.40
N ARG A 217 4.60 -4.52 -19.55
CA ARG A 217 3.38 -4.85 -20.31
C ARG A 217 3.33 -6.30 -20.76
N GLU A 218 4.42 -6.83 -21.30
CA GLU A 218 4.55 -8.24 -21.70
C GLU A 218 4.27 -9.15 -20.49
N TYR A 219 4.92 -8.88 -19.36
CA TYR A 219 4.71 -9.64 -18.12
C TYR A 219 3.25 -9.57 -17.64
N LEU A 220 2.62 -8.38 -17.62
CA LEU A 220 1.23 -8.23 -17.21
C LEU A 220 0.25 -8.94 -18.16
N ARG A 221 0.53 -8.94 -19.48
CA ARG A 221 -0.27 -9.69 -20.47
C ARG A 221 -0.16 -11.19 -20.25
N GLU A 222 1.06 -11.70 -20.02
CA GLU A 222 1.33 -13.12 -19.79
C GLU A 222 0.73 -13.66 -18.48
N ASN A 223 0.41 -12.79 -17.52
CA ASN A 223 -0.15 -13.15 -16.22
C ASN A 223 -1.63 -12.74 -16.05
N GLY A 224 -2.38 -12.63 -17.15
CA GLY A 224 -3.84 -12.45 -17.12
C GLY A 224 -4.33 -11.18 -16.41
N VAL A 225 -3.57 -10.08 -16.45
CA VAL A 225 -3.97 -8.81 -15.81
C VAL A 225 -5.13 -8.14 -16.53
N TYR A 226 -5.18 -8.23 -17.86
CA TYR A 226 -6.23 -7.60 -18.66
C TYR A 226 -7.65 -8.11 -18.30
N PRO A 227 -7.92 -9.43 -18.24
CA PRO A 227 -9.23 -9.94 -17.82
C PRO A 227 -9.67 -9.45 -16.44
N ILE A 228 -8.76 -9.38 -15.46
CA ILE A 228 -9.08 -8.86 -14.11
C ILE A 228 -9.51 -7.39 -14.18
N VAL A 229 -8.74 -6.54 -14.87
CA VAL A 229 -9.07 -5.11 -14.99
C VAL A 229 -10.39 -4.90 -15.74
N ARG A 230 -10.65 -5.69 -16.79
CA ARG A 230 -11.91 -5.67 -17.54
C ARG A 230 -13.12 -6.00 -16.67
N GLU A 231 -13.06 -7.08 -15.90
CA GLU A 231 -14.19 -7.46 -15.03
C GLU A 231 -14.33 -6.55 -13.82
N PHE A 232 -13.23 -6.03 -13.28
CA PHE A 232 -13.27 -5.03 -12.22
C PHE A 232 -13.96 -3.74 -12.67
N ASP A 233 -13.65 -3.23 -13.86
CA ASP A 233 -14.34 -2.10 -14.49
C ASP A 233 -15.84 -2.39 -14.69
N ARG A 234 -16.19 -3.56 -15.25
CA ARG A 234 -17.62 -3.94 -15.44
C ARG A 234 -18.40 -4.01 -14.13
N ALA A 235 -17.77 -4.48 -13.06
CA ALA A 235 -18.39 -4.59 -11.74
C ALA A 235 -18.49 -3.22 -11.04
N THR A 236 -17.56 -2.31 -11.31
CA THR A 236 -17.44 -1.02 -10.65
C THR A 236 -18.08 0.07 -11.48
N LYS A 237 -19.03 0.81 -10.90
CA LYS A 237 -19.73 1.91 -11.61
C LYS A 237 -19.22 3.27 -11.14
N ASP A 238 -17.91 3.50 -11.29
CA ASP A 238 -17.27 4.75 -10.88
C ASP A 238 -16.36 5.30 -11.98
N ASP A 239 -16.57 6.56 -12.35
CA ASP A 239 -15.91 7.19 -13.49
C ASP A 239 -14.39 7.26 -13.36
N GLN A 240 -13.85 7.45 -12.15
CA GLN A 240 -12.41 7.55 -11.92
C GLN A 240 -11.75 6.16 -12.03
N ILE A 241 -12.39 5.13 -11.51
CA ILE A 241 -11.94 3.75 -11.69
C ILE A 241 -11.99 3.36 -13.16
N THR A 242 -13.08 3.67 -13.85
CA THR A 242 -13.24 3.38 -15.28
C THR A 242 -12.17 4.08 -16.13
N ASP A 243 -11.85 5.35 -15.86
CA ASP A 243 -10.74 6.05 -16.54
C ASP A 243 -9.41 5.32 -16.35
N LEU A 244 -9.05 4.97 -15.11
CA LEU A 244 -7.82 4.23 -14.84
C LEU A 244 -7.80 2.86 -15.52
N CYS A 245 -8.91 2.13 -15.49
CA CYS A 245 -9.05 0.85 -16.18
C CYS A 245 -8.85 0.99 -17.69
N TYR A 246 -9.48 1.97 -18.34
CA TYR A 246 -9.28 2.23 -19.77
C TYR A 246 -7.83 2.57 -20.08
N ARG A 247 -7.17 3.36 -19.25
CA ARG A 247 -5.77 3.72 -19.45
C ARG A 247 -4.83 2.52 -19.31
N ILE A 248 -5.10 1.61 -18.37
CA ILE A 248 -4.36 0.35 -18.28
C ILE A 248 -4.59 -0.49 -19.54
N VAL A 249 -5.84 -0.65 -19.97
CA VAL A 249 -6.19 -1.42 -21.19
C VAL A 249 -5.50 -0.82 -22.41
N ASP A 250 -5.58 0.49 -22.61
CA ASP A 250 -4.92 1.18 -23.73
C ASP A 250 -3.42 0.92 -23.73
N MET A 251 -2.77 0.97 -22.56
CA MET A 251 -1.34 0.66 -22.47
C MET A 251 -1.04 -0.80 -22.79
N LEU A 252 -1.85 -1.75 -22.31
CA LEU A 252 -1.67 -3.19 -22.58
C LEU A 252 -1.95 -3.56 -24.04
N MET A 253 -2.85 -2.82 -24.71
CA MET A 253 -3.24 -3.02 -26.12
C MET A 253 -2.35 -2.26 -27.11
N ARG A 254 -1.37 -1.46 -26.65
CA ARG A 254 -0.42 -0.78 -27.53
C ARG A 254 0.33 -1.82 -28.36
N ASP A 255 0.33 -1.61 -29.68
CA ASP A 255 1.20 -2.33 -30.59
C ASP A 255 2.65 -2.04 -30.21
N GLU A 256 3.39 -3.09 -29.85
CA GLU A 256 4.82 -2.95 -29.60
C GLU A 256 5.51 -2.61 -30.93
N LYS A 257 6.12 -1.41 -30.99
CA LYS A 257 6.93 -1.03 -32.15
C LYS A 257 7.99 -2.12 -32.41
N SER A 258 8.30 -2.37 -33.68
CA SER A 258 9.43 -3.24 -34.03
C SER A 258 10.69 -2.76 -33.29
N GLN A 259 11.56 -3.69 -32.92
CA GLN A 259 12.74 -3.43 -32.06
C GLN A 259 13.61 -2.28 -32.60
N ASP A 260 13.55 -2.01 -33.90
CA ASP A 260 14.25 -0.93 -34.62
C ASP A 260 13.65 0.48 -34.40
N LEU A 261 12.44 0.60 -33.84
CA LEU A 261 11.70 1.86 -33.59
C LEU A 261 11.42 2.08 -32.09
N TYR A 262 11.97 1.24 -31.22
CA TYR A 262 11.84 1.35 -29.77
C TYR A 262 12.87 2.34 -29.22
N ASP A 263 12.40 3.51 -28.78
CA ASP A 263 13.21 4.50 -28.07
C ASP A 263 12.85 4.47 -26.57
N PRO A 264 13.66 3.77 -25.74
CA PRO A 264 13.41 3.70 -24.30
C PRO A 264 13.55 5.07 -23.61
N GLU A 265 14.33 6.01 -24.15
CA GLU A 265 14.50 7.32 -23.53
C GLU A 265 13.26 8.20 -23.71
N GLN A 266 12.63 8.14 -24.89
CA GLN A 266 11.39 8.86 -25.18
C GLN A 266 10.22 8.32 -24.33
N GLU A 267 10.09 6.99 -24.22
CA GLU A 267 9.03 6.36 -23.40
C GLU A 267 9.23 6.69 -21.91
N ILE A 268 10.45 6.60 -21.39
CA ILE A 268 10.78 7.01 -20.01
C ILE A 268 10.50 8.51 -19.78
N ALA A 269 10.70 9.38 -20.77
CA ALA A 269 10.44 10.82 -20.65
C ALA A 269 8.94 11.13 -20.59
N GLU A 270 8.12 10.53 -21.47
CA GLU A 270 6.66 10.63 -21.43
C GLU A 270 6.11 10.14 -20.08
N ILE A 271 6.74 9.10 -19.53
CA ILE A 271 6.36 8.50 -18.26
C ILE A 271 6.77 9.37 -17.09
N ARG A 272 7.98 9.93 -17.06
CA ARG A 272 8.37 10.89 -16.00
C ARG A 272 7.46 12.11 -15.99
N GLN A 273 7.07 12.59 -17.17
CA GLN A 273 6.11 13.67 -17.29
C GLN A 273 4.74 13.26 -16.71
N TYR A 274 4.28 12.05 -17.02
CA TYR A 274 3.05 11.49 -16.46
C TYR A 274 3.11 11.27 -14.92
N LEU A 275 4.21 10.76 -14.39
CA LEU A 275 4.38 10.56 -12.95
C LEU A 275 4.45 11.89 -12.20
N SER A 276 5.14 12.88 -12.77
CA SER A 276 5.21 14.22 -12.18
C SER A 276 3.84 14.91 -12.11
N SER A 277 2.94 14.63 -13.05
CA SER A 277 1.57 15.16 -12.99
C SER A 277 0.72 14.47 -11.92
N GLN A 278 0.98 13.18 -11.63
CA GLN A 278 0.32 12.44 -10.54
C GLN A 278 0.87 12.81 -9.15
N GLU A 279 2.15 13.17 -9.03
CA GLU A 279 2.72 13.67 -7.77
C GLU A 279 2.16 15.06 -7.41
N ALA A 280 1.89 15.91 -8.41
CA ALA A 280 1.28 17.22 -8.21
C ALA A 280 -0.18 17.16 -7.75
N THR A 281 -0.94 16.12 -8.15
CA THR A 281 -2.33 15.91 -7.72
C THR A 281 -2.40 15.29 -6.31
N ASN A 282 -1.51 14.35 -5.99
CA ASN A 282 -1.45 13.72 -4.67
C ASN A 282 -0.95 14.64 -3.53
N GLY A 283 -0.39 15.81 -3.86
CA GLY A 283 0.07 16.80 -2.89
C GLY A 283 -1.02 17.74 -2.36
N ILE A 284 -2.27 17.63 -2.85
CA ILE A 284 -3.35 18.60 -2.58
C ILE A 284 -4.52 17.98 -1.77
N ASP A 285 -4.73 16.65 -1.80
CA ASP A 285 -5.93 16.02 -1.21
C ASP A 285 -5.84 15.70 0.30
N ASP A 286 -4.72 15.98 0.96
CA ASP A 286 -4.54 15.73 2.41
C ASP A 286 -5.14 16.84 3.31
N ASP A 287 -5.65 17.93 2.73
CA ASP A 287 -6.15 19.12 3.46
C ASP A 287 -7.68 19.30 3.40
N ALA A 288 -8.43 18.38 2.78
CA ALA A 288 -9.88 18.54 2.59
C ALA A 288 -10.68 17.28 2.93
N ASN A 289 -10.63 16.81 4.18
CA ASN A 289 -11.71 16.00 4.73
C ASN A 289 -11.80 16.07 6.26
N ASP A 290 -11.69 17.29 6.79
CA ASP A 290 -12.07 17.60 8.17
C ASP A 290 -13.08 18.77 8.10
N THR A 291 -14.30 18.47 7.68
CA THR A 291 -15.44 19.36 7.88
C THR A 291 -16.49 18.61 8.69
N ASP A 292 -16.42 18.87 10.00
CA ASP A 292 -17.55 19.00 10.93
C ASP A 292 -18.73 18.04 10.74
N ASP A 293 -18.62 16.87 11.39
CA ASP A 293 -19.79 16.27 12.06
C ASP A 293 -20.07 17.10 13.32
N THR A 294 -20.71 18.26 13.17
CA THR A 294 -21.43 18.90 14.27
C THR A 294 -22.84 18.33 14.31
N ASP A 295 -23.12 17.54 15.34
CA ASP A 295 -24.44 17.11 15.78
C ASP A 295 -25.42 18.30 15.77
N ASP A 296 -26.34 18.32 14.80
CA ASP A 296 -27.61 19.04 14.92
C ASP A 296 -28.52 18.24 15.85
N THR A 297 -28.40 18.50 17.16
CA THR A 297 -29.51 18.28 18.08
C THR A 297 -30.44 19.48 17.97
N ASP A 298 -31.67 19.29 17.48
CA ASP A 298 -32.85 19.93 18.05
C ASP A 298 -34.15 19.28 17.53
N ASP A 299 -35.19 19.40 18.38
CA ASP A 299 -36.61 19.11 18.17
C ASP A 299 -37.13 17.72 18.59
N VAL A 300 -37.26 17.51 19.91
CA VAL A 300 -38.38 16.73 20.46
C VAL A 300 -39.36 17.68 21.14
N ASP A 301 -40.46 17.91 20.42
CA ASP A 301 -41.59 18.75 20.76
C ASP A 301 -42.23 18.40 22.12
N GLY A 302 -42.59 19.45 22.87
CA GLY A 302 -43.16 19.36 24.20
C GLY A 302 -44.63 18.97 24.14
N MET A 303 -44.96 17.75 24.58
CA MET A 303 -46.32 17.40 24.96
C MET A 303 -46.53 17.56 26.48
N ILE A 304 -47.26 18.61 26.81
CA ILE A 304 -47.88 18.87 28.11
C ILE A 304 -48.86 17.73 28.42
N VAL A 305 -48.66 17.04 29.55
CA VAL A 305 -49.67 16.14 30.13
C VAL A 305 -50.41 16.94 31.21
N GLU A 306 -51.65 17.33 30.92
CA GLU A 306 -52.58 17.80 31.94
C GLU A 306 -53.04 16.62 32.81
N VAL A 307 -53.07 16.87 34.12
CA VAL A 307 -53.54 15.97 35.15
C VAL A 307 -55.04 16.15 35.33
N ALA A 308 -55.81 15.07 35.20
CA ALA A 308 -57.15 14.89 35.77
C ALA A 308 -57.35 13.41 36.12
#